data_AF-A0A841HCG2-F1
#
_entry.id   AF-A0A841HCG2-F1
#
_cell.length_a   1.000
_cell.length_b   1.000
_cell.length_c   1.000
_cell.angle_alpha   90.00
_cell.angle_beta   90.00
_cell.angle_gamma   90.00
#
_symmetry.space_group_name_H-M   'P 1'
#
loop_
_entity.id
_entity.type
_entity.pdbx_description
1 polymer ?
#
loop_
_entity_poly.entity_id
_entity_poly.type
_entity_poly.pdbx_seq_one_letter_code
_entity_poly.pdbx_strand_id
1 'polypeptide(L)'
;MQTTTASQYRVLGDAPDRDGLLVLDRADYEPLRVTTGDAEGALDDTVAALRPGYLVDATLAWNDGDARFTDVDIQRRTLLTFARGVSGLFEAALDTMADAHENGVGVTGRPTFNTDNEPNGAVYAFAQQPGERDIFTEIRTGRLPIEPLVDRLDEDAADAHEVFVFDPLDHEFTIVYLVAHRDSVLADTVRDTYDCPRPPETDRD
;
A
#
# COMPACT_ATOMS: atom_id res chain seq x y z
N MET A 1 10.31 2.16 33.45
CA MET A 1 9.38 1.24 32.78
C MET A 1 9.31 1.68 31.34
N GLN A 2 9.59 0.79 30.41
CA GLN A 2 9.41 1.08 29.00
C GLN A 2 7.94 0.86 28.65
N THR A 3 7.32 1.83 27.99
CA THR A 3 5.94 1.70 27.52
C THR A 3 5.93 0.88 26.24
N THR A 4 5.01 -0.07 26.14
CA THR A 4 4.83 -0.90 24.94
C THR A 4 3.40 -0.82 24.43
N THR A 5 3.23 -0.86 23.12
CA THR A 5 1.93 -0.88 22.43
C THR A 5 1.89 -2.07 21.48
N ALA A 6 0.88 -2.91 21.61
CA ALA A 6 0.60 -3.98 20.65
C ALA A 6 -0.58 -3.55 19.76
N SER A 7 -0.39 -3.62 18.45
CA SER A 7 -1.43 -3.34 17.45
C SER A 7 -1.13 -4.11 16.18
N GLN A 8 -2.01 -3.96 15.20
CA GLN A 8 -1.78 -4.41 13.83
C GLN A 8 -1.34 -3.20 12.99
N TYR A 9 -0.29 -3.38 12.21
CA TYR A 9 0.30 -2.30 11.42
C TYR A 9 0.43 -2.68 9.95
N ARG A 10 0.17 -1.72 9.06
CA ARG A 10 0.55 -1.81 7.65
C ARG A 10 1.93 -1.22 7.45
N VAL A 11 2.86 -1.95 6.86
CA VAL A 11 4.16 -1.40 6.46
C VAL A 11 3.96 -0.48 5.25
N LEU A 12 4.38 0.79 5.34
CA LEU A 12 4.30 1.75 4.22
C LEU A 12 5.62 1.85 3.45
N GLY A 13 6.73 1.43 4.06
CA GLY A 13 8.07 1.40 3.47
C GLY A 13 9.06 2.20 4.31
N ASP A 14 10.13 2.70 3.69
CA ASP A 14 11.12 3.51 4.38
C ASP A 14 10.54 4.88 4.79
N ALA A 15 10.90 5.33 5.99
CA ALA A 15 10.53 6.66 6.45
C ALA A 15 11.25 7.74 5.62
N PRO A 16 10.55 8.79 5.15
CA PRO A 16 11.11 9.76 4.20
C PRO A 16 12.16 10.70 4.82
N ASP A 17 12.06 10.98 6.13
CA ASP A 17 12.83 12.05 6.77
C ASP A 17 14.03 11.55 7.59
N ARG A 18 14.06 10.26 7.96
CA ARG A 18 15.06 9.63 8.83
C ARG A 18 15.09 8.12 8.62
N ASP A 19 16.20 7.49 8.97
CA ASP A 19 16.32 6.03 8.96
C ASP A 19 15.23 5.35 9.80
N GLY A 20 14.69 4.26 9.29
CA GLY A 20 13.59 3.50 9.90
C GLY A 20 12.47 3.19 8.91
N LEU A 21 11.48 2.45 9.40
CA LEU A 21 10.27 2.11 8.65
C LEU A 21 9.14 3.06 9.03
N LEU A 22 8.33 3.41 8.04
CA LEU A 22 7.03 4.01 8.24
C LEU A 22 5.99 2.90 8.25
N VAL A 23 5.16 2.86 9.29
CA VAL A 23 4.02 1.94 9.39
C VAL A 23 2.77 2.72 9.73
N LEU A 24 1.61 2.20 9.37
CA LEU A 24 0.30 2.75 9.69
C LEU A 24 -0.35 1.89 10.77
N ASP A 25 -0.73 2.47 11.90
CA ASP A 25 -1.54 1.74 12.89
C ASP A 25 -2.95 1.54 12.32
N ARG A 26 -3.41 0.29 12.26
CA ARG A 26 -4.74 -0.06 11.74
C ARG A 26 -5.87 0.39 12.66
N ALA A 27 -5.59 0.69 13.93
CA ALA A 27 -6.59 1.07 14.90
C ALA A 27 -7.13 2.51 14.68
N ASP A 28 -6.25 3.44 14.32
CA ASP A 28 -6.58 4.87 14.18
C ASP A 28 -6.14 5.48 12.84
N TYR A 29 -5.46 4.70 11.99
CA TYR A 29 -4.86 5.15 10.74
C TYR A 29 -3.83 6.25 10.90
N GLU A 30 -3.11 6.28 12.03
CA GLU A 30 -1.99 7.18 12.22
C GLU A 30 -0.68 6.56 11.70
N PRO A 31 0.03 7.24 10.78
CA PRO A 31 1.36 6.80 10.37
C PRO A 31 2.39 7.12 11.44
N LEU A 32 3.22 6.14 11.76
CA LEU A 32 4.25 6.22 12.78
C LEU A 32 5.58 5.69 12.25
N ARG A 33 6.66 6.30 12.72
CA ARG A 33 8.03 5.87 12.40
C ARG A 33 8.49 4.86 13.45
N VAL A 34 9.05 3.76 12.97
CA VAL A 34 9.70 2.73 13.79
C VAL A 34 11.18 2.67 13.42
N THR A 35 12.07 2.78 14.40
CA THR A 35 13.51 2.62 14.18
C THR A 35 13.84 1.15 13.87
N THR A 36 14.82 0.95 13.00
CA THR A 36 15.29 -0.37 12.57
C THR A 36 16.80 -0.48 12.78
N GLY A 37 17.34 -1.70 12.89
CA GLY A 37 18.78 -1.96 13.04
C GLY A 37 19.29 -1.99 14.48
N ASP A 38 18.41 -1.82 15.47
CA ASP A 38 18.70 -2.02 16.89
C ASP A 38 18.20 -3.38 17.41
N ALA A 39 17.57 -4.18 16.55
CA ALA A 39 17.11 -5.52 16.88
C ALA A 39 18.26 -6.54 16.75
N GLU A 40 18.17 -7.65 17.46
CA GLU A 40 19.17 -8.71 17.40
C GLU A 40 18.52 -10.04 16.96
N GLY A 41 19.27 -10.81 16.17
CA GLY A 41 18.89 -12.17 15.78
C GLY A 41 17.66 -12.22 14.87
N ALA A 42 16.77 -13.19 15.12
CA ALA A 42 15.65 -13.48 14.21
C ALA A 42 14.68 -12.31 14.02
N LEU A 43 14.55 -11.41 15.02
CA LEU A 43 13.71 -10.22 14.90
C LEU A 43 14.28 -9.24 13.87
N ASP A 44 15.60 -9.04 13.84
CA ASP A 44 16.24 -8.13 12.89
C ASP A 44 16.08 -8.65 11.45
N ASP A 45 16.26 -9.96 11.24
CA ASP A 45 16.00 -10.60 9.94
C ASP A 45 14.54 -10.38 9.48
N THR A 46 13.57 -10.56 10.38
CA THR A 46 12.15 -10.37 10.07
C THR A 46 11.84 -8.91 9.72
N VAL A 47 12.36 -7.96 10.51
CA VAL A 47 12.20 -6.52 10.26
C VAL A 47 12.83 -6.12 8.92
N ALA A 48 14.02 -6.66 8.59
CA ALA A 48 14.68 -6.43 7.31
C ALA A 48 13.95 -7.06 6.10
N ALA A 49 13.16 -8.11 6.35
CA ALA A 49 12.33 -8.77 5.33
C ALA A 49 10.99 -8.06 5.08
N LEU A 50 10.59 -7.09 5.91
CA LEU A 50 9.34 -6.35 5.71
C LEU A 50 9.35 -5.61 4.37
N ARG A 51 8.18 -5.55 3.74
CA ARG A 51 7.96 -4.86 2.46
C ARG A 51 6.74 -3.95 2.57
N PRO A 52 6.69 -2.85 1.79
CA PRO A 52 5.51 -2.03 1.68
C PRO A 52 4.27 -2.88 1.35
N GLY A 53 3.23 -2.74 2.15
CA GLY A 53 1.98 -3.48 2.06
C GLY A 53 1.82 -4.63 3.03
N TYR A 54 2.89 -5.11 3.66
CA TYR A 54 2.77 -6.20 4.62
C TYR A 54 1.90 -5.76 5.80
N LEU A 55 0.96 -6.61 6.18
CA LEU A 55 0.20 -6.50 7.41
C LEU A 55 0.92 -7.31 8.48
N VAL A 56 1.25 -6.66 9.59
CA VAL A 56 1.94 -7.29 10.70
C VAL A 56 1.20 -7.08 12.01
N ASP A 57 1.16 -8.13 12.83
CA ASP A 57 0.84 -7.97 14.25
C ASP A 57 2.18 -7.71 14.95
N ALA A 58 2.29 -6.60 15.67
CA ALA A 58 3.55 -6.21 16.26
C ALA A 58 3.39 -5.57 17.63
N THR A 59 4.44 -5.72 18.44
CA THR A 59 4.62 -4.96 19.68
C THR A 59 5.73 -3.95 19.50
N LEU A 60 5.40 -2.68 19.73
CA LEU A 60 6.34 -1.56 19.71
C LEU A 60 6.71 -1.17 21.12
N ALA A 61 8.00 -0.94 21.37
CA ALA A 61 8.50 -0.35 22.60
C ALA A 61 8.93 1.09 22.35
N TRP A 62 8.54 1.99 23.26
CA TRP A 62 8.74 3.42 23.12
C TRP A 62 9.92 3.88 23.99
N ASN A 63 10.79 4.72 23.44
CA ASN A 63 11.85 5.39 24.18
C ASN A 63 12.02 6.81 23.66
N ASP A 64 11.80 7.82 24.51
CA ASP A 64 11.94 9.24 24.17
C ASP A 64 11.26 9.67 22.85
N GLY A 65 10.13 9.05 22.53
CA GLY A 65 9.34 9.34 21.32
C GLY A 65 9.69 8.49 20.10
N ASP A 66 10.76 7.69 20.14
CA ASP A 66 11.08 6.71 19.12
C ASP A 66 10.45 5.36 19.46
N ALA A 67 9.78 4.75 18.48
CA ALA A 67 9.25 3.39 18.56
C ALA A 67 10.24 2.40 17.94
N ARG A 68 10.35 1.20 18.51
CA ARG A 68 11.08 0.07 17.93
C ARG A 68 10.28 -1.21 18.03
N PHE A 69 10.46 -2.12 17.08
CA PHE A 69 9.89 -3.45 17.18
C PHE A 69 10.52 -4.25 18.33
N THR A 70 9.68 -4.91 19.12
CA THR A 70 10.10 -5.96 20.07
C THR A 70 9.54 -7.32 19.75
N ASP A 71 8.48 -7.37 18.94
CA ASP A 71 7.86 -8.58 18.42
C ASP A 71 7.14 -8.22 17.11
N VAL A 72 7.23 -9.09 16.10
CA VAL A 72 6.63 -8.90 14.77
C VAL A 72 6.25 -10.25 14.19
N ASP A 73 4.99 -10.39 13.79
CA ASP A 73 4.48 -11.52 13.01
C ASP A 73 3.79 -11.03 11.74
N ILE A 74 4.14 -11.62 10.59
CA ILE A 74 3.62 -11.21 9.28
C ILE A 74 2.30 -11.96 9.03
N GLN A 75 1.19 -11.24 9.13
CA GLN A 75 -0.16 -11.80 8.92
C GLN A 75 -0.52 -11.90 7.44
N ARG A 76 -0.16 -10.88 6.63
CA ARG A 76 -0.46 -10.86 5.19
C ARG A 76 0.64 -10.18 4.41
N ARG A 77 1.06 -10.81 3.30
CA ARG A 77 2.13 -10.31 2.41
C ARG A 77 1.59 -9.54 1.19
N THR A 78 0.62 -8.66 1.43
CA THR A 78 0.13 -7.73 0.39
C THR A 78 1.26 -6.80 -0.04
N LEU A 79 1.38 -6.46 -1.32
CA LEU A 79 2.42 -5.57 -1.82
C LEU A 79 1.83 -4.22 -2.23
N LEU A 80 2.40 -3.12 -1.73
CA LEU A 80 2.13 -1.77 -2.23
C LEU A 80 3.26 -1.35 -3.19
N THR A 81 2.88 -0.95 -4.39
CA THR A 81 3.81 -0.47 -5.41
C THR A 81 3.43 0.95 -5.81
N PHE A 82 4.40 1.87 -5.76
CA PHE A 82 4.21 3.28 -6.05
C PHE A 82 4.98 3.64 -7.32
N ALA A 83 4.29 4.02 -8.40
CA ALA A 83 4.94 4.44 -9.65
C ALA A 83 4.46 5.83 -10.06
N ARG A 84 5.41 6.77 -10.15
CA ARG A 84 5.16 8.12 -10.66
C ARG A 84 5.51 8.23 -12.12
N GLY A 85 4.84 9.16 -12.80
CA GLY A 85 5.10 9.48 -14.19
C GLY A 85 4.75 8.34 -15.14
N VAL A 86 3.74 7.53 -14.79
CA VAL A 86 3.30 6.46 -15.69
C VAL A 86 2.54 7.05 -16.88
N SER A 87 2.62 6.36 -18.02
CA SER A 87 1.88 6.70 -19.24
C SER A 87 1.09 5.49 -19.72
N GLY A 88 0.06 5.71 -20.53
CA GLY A 88 -0.69 4.61 -21.14
C GLY A 88 -1.52 3.82 -20.13
N LEU A 89 -2.31 4.53 -19.32
CA LEU A 89 -3.23 3.89 -18.38
C LEU A 89 -4.22 2.97 -19.10
N PHE A 90 -4.58 1.87 -18.43
CA PHE A 90 -5.57 0.91 -18.90
C PHE A 90 -6.98 1.53 -18.93
N GLU A 91 -7.84 0.99 -19.80
CA GLU A 91 -9.17 1.53 -20.09
C GLU A 91 -10.02 1.76 -18.83
N ALA A 92 -10.05 0.80 -17.90
CA ALA A 92 -10.84 0.95 -16.68
C ALA A 92 -10.39 2.14 -15.81
N ALA A 93 -9.10 2.51 -15.79
CA ALA A 93 -8.63 3.72 -15.10
C ALA A 93 -9.07 4.99 -15.84
N LEU A 94 -8.98 5.00 -17.18
CA LEU A 94 -9.42 6.12 -18.01
C LEU A 94 -10.92 6.40 -17.83
N ASP A 95 -11.74 5.36 -17.87
CA ASP A 95 -13.18 5.46 -17.65
C ASP A 95 -13.51 5.97 -16.25
N THR A 96 -12.81 5.48 -15.23
CA THR A 96 -13.02 5.89 -13.83
C THR A 96 -12.72 7.39 -13.64
N MET A 97 -11.67 7.90 -14.29
CA MET A 97 -11.37 9.34 -14.29
C MET A 97 -12.41 10.16 -15.05
N ALA A 98 -12.86 9.67 -16.21
CA ALA A 98 -13.91 10.33 -16.99
C ALA A 98 -15.21 10.43 -16.17
N ASP A 99 -15.63 9.33 -15.53
CA ASP A 99 -16.77 9.30 -14.62
C ASP A 99 -16.59 10.30 -13.47
N ALA A 100 -15.40 10.36 -12.86
CA ALA A 100 -15.12 11.29 -11.76
C ALA A 100 -15.30 12.75 -12.20
N HIS A 101 -14.75 13.09 -13.36
CA HIS A 101 -14.81 14.43 -13.94
C HIS A 101 -16.25 14.82 -14.31
N GLU A 102 -16.98 13.94 -15.00
CA GLU A 102 -18.36 14.19 -15.41
C GLU A 102 -19.31 14.42 -14.22
N ASN A 103 -19.08 13.69 -13.12
CA ASN A 103 -19.91 13.78 -11.92
C ASN A 103 -19.39 14.80 -10.88
N GLY A 104 -18.21 15.41 -11.12
CA GLY A 104 -17.59 16.37 -10.20
C GLY A 104 -17.26 15.78 -8.83
N VAL A 105 -16.89 14.49 -8.77
CA VAL A 105 -16.56 13.79 -7.52
C VAL A 105 -15.06 13.69 -7.32
N GLY A 106 -14.61 13.88 -6.07
CA GLY A 106 -13.18 13.83 -5.75
C GLY A 106 -12.57 12.43 -5.74
N VAL A 107 -13.40 11.40 -5.51
CA VAL A 107 -12.99 9.99 -5.54
C VAL A 107 -14.11 9.16 -6.13
N THR A 108 -13.79 8.26 -7.05
CA THR A 108 -14.70 7.23 -7.56
C THR A 108 -13.94 5.94 -7.86
N GLY A 109 -14.64 4.82 -7.95
CA GLY A 109 -14.01 3.54 -8.27
C GLY A 109 -14.98 2.53 -8.85
N ARG A 110 -14.43 1.49 -9.48
CA ARG A 110 -15.18 0.39 -10.10
C ARG A 110 -14.43 -0.94 -9.99
N PRO A 111 -15.15 -2.07 -9.94
CA PRO A 111 -14.53 -3.38 -10.05
C PRO A 111 -13.90 -3.57 -11.43
N THR A 112 -12.84 -4.39 -11.49
CA THR A 112 -12.27 -4.91 -12.73
C THR A 112 -12.58 -6.40 -12.86
N PHE A 113 -12.58 -6.89 -14.11
CA PHE A 113 -12.98 -8.26 -14.42
C PHE A 113 -11.93 -8.97 -15.28
N ASN A 114 -11.84 -10.28 -15.14
CA ASN A 114 -11.05 -11.13 -16.02
C ASN A 114 -11.81 -11.42 -17.34
N THR A 115 -11.21 -12.22 -18.22
CA THR A 115 -11.82 -12.60 -19.51
C THR A 115 -13.10 -13.40 -19.38
N ASP A 116 -13.31 -14.08 -18.25
CA ASP A 116 -14.52 -14.84 -17.91
C ASP A 116 -15.59 -13.97 -17.21
N ASN A 117 -15.36 -12.65 -17.13
CA ASN A 117 -16.22 -11.68 -16.46
C ASN A 117 -16.37 -11.93 -14.94
N GLU A 118 -15.36 -12.53 -14.32
CA GLU A 118 -15.25 -12.68 -12.87
C GLU A 118 -14.45 -11.50 -12.28
N PRO A 119 -14.85 -10.95 -11.12
CA PRO A 119 -14.10 -9.88 -10.48
C PRO A 119 -12.65 -10.31 -10.19
N ASN A 120 -11.69 -9.47 -10.55
CA ASN A 120 -10.26 -9.72 -10.32
C ASN A 120 -9.54 -8.57 -9.60
N GLY A 121 -10.27 -7.51 -9.23
CA GLY A 121 -9.72 -6.32 -8.62
C GLY A 121 -10.69 -5.15 -8.64
N ALA A 122 -10.17 -3.97 -8.32
CA ALA A 122 -10.91 -2.71 -8.40
C ALA A 122 -9.95 -1.54 -8.65
N VAL A 123 -10.38 -0.57 -9.44
CA VAL A 123 -9.64 0.67 -9.69
C VAL A 123 -10.37 1.85 -9.06
N TYR A 124 -9.60 2.74 -8.44
CA TYR A 124 -10.08 3.99 -7.85
C TYR A 124 -9.30 5.15 -8.42
N ALA A 125 -9.99 6.22 -8.79
CA ALA A 125 -9.41 7.49 -9.23
C ALA A 125 -9.64 8.56 -8.17
N PHE A 126 -8.55 9.20 -7.74
CA PHE A 126 -8.56 10.31 -6.80
C PHE A 126 -8.18 11.58 -7.55
N ALA A 127 -9.09 12.55 -7.62
CA ALA A 127 -8.81 13.83 -8.25
C ALA A 127 -7.67 14.53 -7.50
N GLN A 128 -6.63 14.94 -8.23
CA GLN A 128 -5.58 15.78 -7.68
C GLN A 128 -6.12 17.20 -7.52
N GLN A 129 -5.58 17.92 -6.53
CA GLN A 129 -5.78 19.36 -6.39
C GLN A 129 -4.39 20.01 -6.51
N PRO A 130 -3.93 20.31 -7.75
CA PRO A 130 -2.57 20.78 -7.98
C PRO A 130 -2.22 21.99 -7.12
N GLY A 131 -1.12 21.90 -6.38
CA GLY A 131 -0.62 22.97 -5.50
C GLY A 131 -1.26 23.02 -4.10
N GLU A 132 -2.35 22.28 -3.87
CA GLU A 132 -2.99 22.13 -2.56
C GLU A 132 -2.67 20.77 -1.92
N ARG A 133 -2.73 19.69 -2.71
CA ARG A 133 -2.55 18.32 -2.23
C ARG A 133 -1.73 17.49 -3.21
N ASP A 134 -0.89 16.63 -2.67
CA ASP A 134 -0.17 15.60 -3.41
C ASP A 134 -0.72 14.25 -2.95
N ILE A 135 -1.82 13.81 -3.58
CA ILE A 135 -2.56 12.61 -3.16
C ILE A 135 -1.66 11.38 -3.21
N PHE A 136 -0.80 11.28 -4.23
CA PHE A 136 0.17 10.20 -4.34
C PHE A 136 1.09 10.15 -3.12
N THR A 137 1.68 11.27 -2.72
CA THR A 137 2.54 11.33 -1.52
C THR A 137 1.74 11.06 -0.27
N GLU A 138 0.53 11.61 -0.15
CA GLU A 138 -0.32 11.40 1.01
C GLU A 138 -0.67 9.92 1.22
N ILE A 139 -0.98 9.19 0.14
CA ILE A 139 -1.19 7.73 0.20
C ILE A 139 0.11 7.03 0.57
N ARG A 140 1.22 7.38 -0.08
CA ARG A 140 2.54 6.77 0.20
C ARG A 140 2.96 6.92 1.66
N THR A 141 2.62 8.05 2.29
CA THR A 141 2.99 8.33 3.69
C THR A 141 1.88 7.96 4.69
N GLY A 142 0.76 7.38 4.22
CA GLY A 142 -0.37 7.03 5.07
C GLY A 142 -1.20 8.22 5.60
N ARG A 143 -0.93 9.45 5.13
CA ARG A 143 -1.77 10.62 5.45
C ARG A 143 -3.17 10.50 4.84
N LEU A 144 -3.25 9.84 3.69
CA LEU A 144 -4.50 9.37 3.10
C LEU A 144 -4.49 7.83 3.11
N PRO A 145 -5.06 7.19 4.14
CA PRO A 145 -5.02 5.73 4.27
C PRO A 145 -5.86 5.04 3.19
N ILE A 146 -5.30 4.01 2.57
CA ILE A 146 -6.01 3.15 1.61
C ILE A 146 -6.61 1.89 2.24
N GLU A 147 -6.43 1.69 3.55
CA GLU A 147 -6.94 0.52 4.27
C GLU A 147 -8.44 0.29 4.06
N PRO A 148 -9.33 1.30 4.05
CA PRO A 148 -10.75 1.07 3.76
C PRO A 148 -11.04 0.51 2.35
N LEU A 149 -10.11 0.65 1.40
CA LEU A 149 -10.22 0.04 0.07
C LEU A 149 -9.71 -1.40 0.08
N VAL A 150 -8.61 -1.65 0.79
CA VAL A 150 -8.02 -2.99 0.96
C VAL A 150 -8.96 -3.88 1.77
N ASP A 151 -9.56 -3.36 2.84
CA ASP A 151 -10.49 -4.10 3.70
C ASP A 151 -11.73 -4.58 2.94
N ARG A 152 -12.22 -3.76 1.99
CA ARG A 152 -13.32 -4.15 1.11
C ARG A 152 -12.94 -5.32 0.20
N LEU A 153 -11.66 -5.41 -0.19
CA LEU A 153 -11.16 -6.53 -0.99
C LEU A 153 -10.96 -7.79 -0.13
N ASP A 154 -10.52 -7.61 1.11
CA ASP A 154 -10.35 -8.68 2.10
C ASP A 154 -11.69 -9.34 2.49
N GLU A 155 -12.82 -8.62 2.41
CA GLU A 155 -14.17 -9.16 2.62
C GLU A 155 -14.50 -10.29 1.62
N ASP A 156 -13.95 -10.20 0.40
CA ASP A 156 -14.22 -11.15 -0.69
C ASP A 156 -13.14 -12.26 -0.79
N ALA A 157 -11.91 -12.00 -0.35
CA ALA A 157 -10.81 -12.97 -0.38
C ALA A 157 -9.81 -12.76 0.77
N ALA A 158 -9.45 -13.84 1.48
CA ALA A 158 -8.48 -13.77 2.57
C ALA A 158 -6.99 -13.68 2.11
N ASP A 159 -6.77 -13.75 0.80
CA ASP A 159 -5.45 -13.84 0.17
C ASP A 159 -4.63 -12.55 0.27
N ALA A 160 -3.33 -12.65 0.01
CA ALA A 160 -2.51 -11.46 -0.21
C ALA A 160 -2.87 -10.77 -1.54
N HIS A 161 -2.82 -9.45 -1.55
CA HIS A 161 -3.16 -8.62 -2.72
C HIS A 161 -1.94 -7.92 -3.30
N GLU A 162 -2.11 -7.34 -4.48
CA GLU A 162 -1.16 -6.37 -5.01
C GLU A 162 -1.87 -5.06 -5.29
N VAL A 163 -1.35 -3.97 -4.73
CA VAL A 163 -1.92 -2.64 -4.87
C VAL A 163 -0.90 -1.76 -5.55
N PHE A 164 -1.34 -1.10 -6.61
CA PHE A 164 -0.54 -0.17 -7.39
C PHE A 164 -1.10 1.23 -7.22
N VAL A 165 -0.24 2.17 -6.85
CA VAL A 165 -0.57 3.59 -6.76
C VAL A 165 0.20 4.29 -7.87
N PHE A 166 -0.54 4.88 -8.80
CA PHE A 166 -0.01 5.53 -9.98
C PHE A 166 -0.27 7.03 -9.97
N ASP A 167 0.77 7.79 -10.30
CA ASP A 167 0.70 9.23 -10.59
C ASP A 167 1.00 9.43 -12.09
N PRO A 168 -0.02 9.35 -12.96
CA PRO A 168 0.14 9.47 -14.41
C PRO A 168 0.63 10.84 -14.87
N LEU A 169 1.41 10.90 -15.95
CA LEU A 169 1.91 12.17 -16.53
C LEU A 169 0.80 13.03 -17.15
N ASP A 170 -0.18 12.37 -17.77
CA ASP A 170 -1.14 13.02 -18.67
C ASP A 170 -2.49 13.34 -17.99
N HIS A 171 -2.64 13.05 -16.69
CA HIS A 171 -3.91 13.17 -15.98
C HIS A 171 -3.75 13.75 -14.57
N GLU A 172 -4.66 14.64 -14.18
CA GLU A 172 -4.71 15.24 -12.83
C GLU A 172 -5.40 14.34 -11.81
N PHE A 173 -4.98 13.07 -11.76
CA PHE A 173 -5.54 12.06 -10.86
C PHE A 173 -4.44 11.18 -10.30
N THR A 174 -4.59 10.68 -9.07
CA THR A 174 -3.86 9.51 -8.58
C THR A 174 -4.75 8.29 -8.75
N ILE A 175 -4.22 7.21 -9.33
CA ILE A 175 -4.95 5.95 -9.51
C ILE A 175 -4.49 4.95 -8.47
N VAL A 176 -5.43 4.33 -7.77
CA VAL A 176 -5.17 3.17 -6.90
C VAL A 176 -5.81 1.95 -7.56
N TYR A 177 -4.98 1.02 -8.03
CA TYR A 177 -5.43 -0.23 -8.60
C TYR A 177 -5.17 -1.39 -7.64
N LEU A 178 -6.24 -2.04 -7.18
CA LEU A 178 -6.17 -3.19 -6.29
C LEU A 178 -6.37 -4.46 -7.12
N VAL A 179 -5.41 -5.37 -7.07
CA VAL A 179 -5.46 -6.70 -7.69
C VAL A 179 -5.72 -7.74 -6.62
N ALA A 180 -6.79 -8.52 -6.79
CA ALA A 180 -7.34 -9.42 -5.77
C ALA A 180 -6.37 -10.52 -5.35
N HIS A 181 -5.58 -11.06 -6.28
CA HIS A 181 -4.63 -12.12 -5.97
C HIS A 181 -3.22 -11.68 -6.30
N ARG A 182 -2.37 -11.72 -5.28
CA ARG A 182 -0.93 -11.61 -5.46
C ARG A 182 -0.40 -12.75 -6.32
N ASP A 183 0.63 -12.45 -7.12
CA ASP A 183 1.26 -13.41 -8.03
C ASP A 183 0.30 -13.94 -9.11
N SER A 184 -0.79 -13.21 -9.38
CA SER A 184 -1.70 -13.48 -10.48
C SER A 184 -1.14 -12.98 -11.81
N VAL A 185 -1.63 -13.56 -12.92
CA VAL A 185 -1.32 -13.11 -14.29
C VAL A 185 -1.64 -11.62 -14.47
N LEU A 186 -2.70 -11.13 -13.83
CA LEU A 186 -3.04 -9.71 -13.86
C LEU A 186 -1.96 -8.87 -13.18
N ALA A 187 -1.53 -9.27 -11.98
CA ALA A 187 -0.46 -8.56 -11.28
C ALA A 187 0.85 -8.57 -12.07
N ASP A 188 1.22 -9.71 -12.68
CA ASP A 188 2.39 -9.82 -13.57
C ASP A 188 2.28 -8.84 -14.74
N THR A 189 1.11 -8.81 -15.39
CA THR A 189 0.86 -7.94 -16.55
C THR A 189 0.99 -6.46 -16.18
N VAL A 190 0.46 -6.04 -15.03
CA VAL A 190 0.58 -4.66 -14.55
C VAL A 190 2.04 -4.32 -14.29
N ARG A 191 2.80 -5.22 -13.65
CA ARG A 191 4.21 -4.99 -13.35
C ARG A 191 5.07 -4.85 -14.59
N ASP A 192 4.84 -5.69 -15.59
CA ASP A 192 5.53 -5.62 -16.87
C ASP A 192 5.14 -4.36 -17.64
N THR A 193 3.87 -3.95 -17.58
CA THR A 193 3.37 -2.76 -18.30
C THR A 193 3.97 -1.46 -17.75
N TYR A 194 4.14 -1.36 -16.44
CA TYR A 194 4.58 -0.14 -15.77
C TYR A 194 5.99 -0.23 -15.19
N ASP A 195 6.80 -1.19 -15.66
CA ASP A 195 8.20 -1.41 -15.26
C ASP A 195 8.41 -1.40 -13.73
N CYS A 196 7.52 -2.05 -12.99
CA CYS A 196 7.53 -2.09 -11.53
C CYS A 196 7.70 -3.53 -11.01
N PRO A 197 8.91 -4.12 -11.09
CA PRO A 197 9.14 -5.52 -10.72
C PRO A 197 8.82 -5.79 -9.25
N ARG A 198 8.42 -7.04 -8.93
CA ARG A 198 8.24 -7.44 -7.53
C ARG A 198 9.53 -7.28 -6.74
N PRO A 199 9.46 -6.78 -5.49
CA PRO A 199 10.62 -6.81 -4.63
C PRO A 199 11.03 -8.27 -4.38
N PRO A 200 12.33 -8.56 -4.21
CA PRO A 200 12.77 -9.89 -3.85
C PRO A 200 12.21 -10.25 -2.48
N GLU A 201 11.55 -11.40 -2.40
CA GLU A 201 11.08 -11.98 -1.16
C GLU A 201 12.06 -13.04 -0.68
N THR A 202 12.33 -13.02 0.63
CA THR A 202 13.01 -14.14 1.27
C THR A 202 11.91 -15.07 1.74
N ASP A 203 11.60 -16.08 0.95
CA ASP A 203 10.76 -17.18 1.43
C ASP A 203 11.51 -17.84 2.60
N ARG A 204 10.97 -17.66 3.80
CA ARG A 204 11.29 -18.54 4.92
C ARG A 204 10.23 -19.63 4.90
N ASP A 205 10.58 -20.75 4.26
CA ASP A 205 9.96 -22.07 4.46
C ASP A 205 9.89 -22.44 5.95
#